data_AF-A0A7W7ZKI0-F1
#
_entry.id   AF-A0A7W7ZKI0-F1
#
_cell.length_a   1.000
_cell.length_b   1.000
_cell.length_c   1.000
_cell.angle_alpha   90.00
_cell.angle_beta   90.00
_cell.angle_gamma   90.00
#
_symmetry.space_group_name_H-M   'P 1'
#
loop_
_entity.id
_entity.type
_entity.pdbx_description
1 polymer ?
#
loop_
_entity_poly.entity_id
_entity_poly.type
_entity_poly.pdbx_seq_one_letter_code
_entity_poly.pdbx_strand_id
1 'polypeptide(L)'
;MGRLVQRSICCPCGIEKLLARGLCATCYTLKRQDEEYFGGHREKVLARDGYRCAVPRCTTLKRGKRSLAVHHREPGNNDPKRMITLCLSCHAKVTRTLFLEEDWPELLRVLWREQHPKAKEQKFLNFKAQDGGRETLRLFSDSGEDSTALASQPDNGIS
;
A
#
# COMPACT_ATOMS: atom_id res chain seq x y z
N MET A 1 -20.56 51.64 -14.67
CA MET A 1 -20.41 51.59 -13.21
C MET A 1 -19.73 50.28 -12.83
N GLY A 2 -18.43 50.32 -12.53
CA GLY A 2 -17.69 49.13 -12.08
C GLY A 2 -18.09 48.80 -10.64
N ARG A 3 -18.63 47.59 -10.42
CA ARG A 3 -18.99 47.11 -9.08
C ARG A 3 -17.71 47.00 -8.26
N LEU A 4 -17.51 47.88 -7.28
CA LEU A 4 -16.42 47.77 -6.31
C LEU A 4 -16.67 46.51 -5.48
N VAL A 5 -15.94 45.44 -5.79
CA VAL A 5 -16.04 44.18 -5.04
C VAL A 5 -15.22 44.35 -3.76
N GLN A 6 -15.89 44.40 -2.62
CA GLN A 6 -15.23 44.36 -1.32
C GLN A 6 -14.32 43.13 -1.26
N ARG A 7 -13.02 43.36 -1.06
CA ARG A 7 -12.06 42.27 -0.89
C ARG A 7 -12.37 41.56 0.42
N SER A 8 -12.31 40.23 0.44
CA SER A 8 -12.54 39.48 1.67
C SER A 8 -11.53 39.92 2.72
N ILE A 9 -12.00 40.20 3.94
CA ILE A 9 -11.14 40.63 5.07
C ILE A 9 -10.40 39.42 5.64
N CYS A 10 -10.96 38.22 5.47
CA CYS A 10 -10.37 36.96 5.89
C CYS A 10 -10.39 35.91 4.76
N CYS A 11 -9.57 34.89 4.93
CA CYS A 11 -9.56 33.69 4.10
C CYS A 11 -10.84 32.89 4.37
N PRO A 12 -11.40 32.12 3.41
CA PRO A 12 -12.54 31.23 3.66
C PRO A 12 -12.33 30.21 4.79
N CYS A 13 -11.08 29.94 5.18
CA CYS A 13 -10.77 29.10 6.34
C CYS A 13 -10.81 29.84 7.69
N GLY A 14 -11.14 31.12 7.71
CA GLY A 14 -11.24 31.97 8.90
C GLY A 14 -9.96 32.75 9.26
N ILE A 15 -8.84 32.53 8.56
CA ILE A 15 -7.58 33.22 8.85
C ILE A 15 -7.59 34.64 8.26
N GLU A 16 -7.34 35.65 9.08
CA GLU A 16 -7.29 37.07 8.68
C GLU A 16 -6.03 37.43 7.89
N LYS A 17 -4.91 36.76 8.16
CA LYS A 17 -3.64 36.99 7.45
C LYS A 17 -3.70 36.43 6.03
N LEU A 18 -4.04 37.29 5.09
CA LEU A 18 -4.07 36.98 3.65
C LEU A 18 -2.69 37.08 3.02
N LEU A 19 -2.38 36.13 2.13
CA LEU A 19 -1.19 36.14 1.28
C LEU A 19 -1.52 36.69 -0.11
N ALA A 20 -2.43 36.01 -0.84
CA ALA A 20 -2.80 36.37 -2.21
C ALA A 20 -4.18 35.78 -2.58
N ARG A 21 -4.86 36.39 -3.55
CA ARG A 21 -6.18 35.94 -4.08
C ARG A 21 -7.27 35.75 -2.99
N GLY A 22 -7.20 36.50 -1.89
CA GLY A 22 -8.13 36.35 -0.77
C GLY A 22 -7.90 35.08 0.07
N LEU A 23 -6.71 34.44 -0.05
CA LEU A 23 -6.35 33.23 0.68
C LEU A 23 -5.18 33.49 1.64
N CYS A 24 -5.20 32.82 2.80
CA CYS A 24 -4.03 32.75 3.67
C CYS A 24 -2.92 31.89 3.02
N ALA A 25 -1.70 31.95 3.55
CA ALA A 25 -0.55 31.21 2.99
C ALA A 25 -0.84 29.70 2.83
N THR A 26 -1.46 29.07 3.82
CA THR A 26 -1.80 27.65 3.77
C THR A 26 -2.82 27.32 2.69
N CYS A 27 -3.94 28.06 2.63
CA CYS A 27 -4.97 27.83 1.61
C CYS A 27 -4.48 28.16 0.21
N TYR A 28 -3.62 29.16 0.07
CA TYR A 28 -2.96 29.49 -1.19
C TYR A 28 -2.09 28.32 -1.67
N THR A 29 -1.21 27.79 -0.82
CA THR A 29 -0.36 26.63 -1.15
C THR A 29 -1.19 25.40 -1.50
N LEU A 30 -2.23 25.09 -0.72
CA LEU A 30 -3.11 23.95 -0.99
C LEU A 30 -3.85 24.09 -2.32
N LYS A 31 -4.35 25.30 -2.64
CA LYS A 31 -5.01 25.56 -3.92
C LYS A 31 -4.04 25.43 -5.09
N ARG A 32 -2.82 25.96 -4.96
CA ARG A 32 -1.78 25.79 -5.98
C ARG A 32 -1.41 24.32 -6.19
N GLN A 33 -1.27 23.54 -5.10
CA GLN A 33 -1.02 22.09 -5.18
C GLN A 33 -2.19 21.34 -5.82
N ASP A 34 -3.43 21.76 -5.56
CA ASP A 34 -4.60 21.19 -6.23
C ASP A 34 -4.58 21.45 -7.74
N GLU A 35 -4.29 22.69 -8.14
CA GLU A 35 -4.12 23.09 -9.55
C GLU A 35 -2.98 22.31 -10.23
N GLU A 36 -1.81 22.21 -9.58
CA GLU A 36 -0.61 21.58 -10.12
C GLU A 36 -0.72 20.06 -10.24
N TYR A 37 -1.18 19.38 -9.19
CA TYR A 37 -1.16 17.91 -9.14
C TYR A 37 -2.49 17.25 -9.52
N PHE A 38 -3.61 17.97 -9.40
CA PHE A 38 -4.95 17.40 -9.61
C PHE A 38 -5.80 18.23 -10.59
N GLY A 39 -5.24 19.24 -11.26
CA GLY A 39 -5.98 20.12 -12.17
C GLY A 39 -7.09 20.94 -11.48
N GLY A 40 -7.01 21.14 -10.17
CA GLY A 40 -8.05 21.82 -9.38
C GLY A 40 -9.29 20.94 -9.12
N HIS A 41 -9.15 19.62 -9.24
CA HIS A 41 -10.27 18.67 -9.13
C HIS A 41 -10.28 17.86 -7.84
N ARG A 42 -9.30 18.02 -6.94
CA ARG A 42 -9.21 17.20 -5.71
C ARG A 42 -10.50 17.24 -4.90
N GLU A 43 -11.04 18.42 -4.65
CA GLU A 43 -12.28 18.59 -3.88
C GLU A 43 -13.50 17.97 -4.60
N LYS A 44 -13.57 18.09 -5.94
CA LYS A 44 -14.65 17.51 -6.75
C LYS A 44 -14.64 15.97 -6.67
N VAL A 45 -13.46 15.37 -6.73
CA VAL A 45 -13.27 13.91 -6.60
C VAL A 45 -13.65 13.44 -5.19
N LEU A 46 -13.17 14.14 -4.16
CA LEU A 46 -13.52 13.83 -2.76
C LEU A 46 -15.03 13.91 -2.51
N ALA A 47 -15.68 14.96 -3.03
CA ALA A 47 -17.13 15.14 -2.90
C ALA A 47 -17.91 14.04 -3.64
N ARG A 48 -17.49 13.68 -4.85
CA ARG A 48 -18.08 12.57 -5.62
C ARG A 48 -18.01 11.25 -4.85
N ASP A 49 -16.88 10.97 -4.21
CA ASP A 49 -16.66 9.74 -3.46
C ASP A 49 -17.21 9.82 -2.01
N GLY A 50 -18.01 10.86 -1.71
CA GLY A 50 -18.66 11.04 -0.41
C GLY A 50 -17.70 11.24 0.76
N TYR A 51 -16.49 11.73 0.50
CA TYR A 51 -15.39 11.85 1.47
C TYR A 51 -15.10 10.52 2.18
N ARG A 52 -15.11 9.42 1.43
CA ARG A 52 -14.82 8.07 1.93
C ARG A 52 -13.84 7.37 1.02
N CYS A 53 -13.17 6.37 1.56
CA CYS A 53 -12.38 5.45 0.75
C CYS A 53 -13.32 4.69 -0.20
N ALA A 54 -12.99 4.65 -1.49
CA ALA A 54 -13.77 3.92 -2.48
C ALA A 54 -13.61 2.39 -2.39
N VAL A 55 -12.61 1.89 -1.65
CA VAL A 55 -12.40 0.45 -1.48
C VAL A 55 -13.55 -0.16 -0.67
N PRO A 56 -14.25 -1.18 -1.20
CA PRO A 56 -15.35 -1.83 -0.50
C PRO A 56 -14.92 -2.38 0.85
N ARG A 57 -15.79 -2.28 1.86
CA ARG A 57 -15.55 -2.75 3.24
C ARG A 57 -14.32 -2.14 3.92
N CYS A 58 -13.75 -1.05 3.38
CA CYS A 58 -12.72 -0.29 4.07
C CYS A 58 -13.34 0.41 5.28
N THR A 59 -13.03 -0.08 6.48
CA THR A 59 -13.51 0.46 7.76
C THR A 59 -12.60 1.57 8.30
N THR A 60 -11.63 2.05 7.52
CA THR A 60 -10.76 3.17 7.92
C THR A 60 -11.61 4.44 8.00
N LEU A 61 -12.25 4.62 9.15
CA LEU A 61 -13.13 5.72 9.51
C LEU A 61 -12.36 7.00 9.83
N LYS A 62 -11.04 7.10 9.59
CA LYS A 62 -10.26 8.29 9.96
C LYS A 62 -10.94 9.52 9.33
N ARG A 63 -11.63 10.29 10.17
CA ARG A 63 -12.58 11.33 9.76
C ARG A 63 -11.79 12.58 9.38
N GLY A 64 -11.98 13.07 8.16
CA GLY A 64 -11.48 14.38 7.73
C GLY A 64 -10.76 14.36 6.37
N LYS A 65 -10.82 15.46 5.62
CA LYS A 65 -10.20 15.60 4.28
C LYS A 65 -8.68 15.31 4.23
N ARG A 66 -8.02 15.28 5.39
CA ARG A 66 -6.58 15.06 5.56
C ARG A 66 -6.17 13.58 5.68
N SER A 67 -7.12 12.67 5.94
CA SER A 67 -6.88 11.22 5.97
C SER A 67 -7.18 10.53 4.64
N LEU A 68 -7.58 11.30 3.63
CA LEU A 68 -7.93 10.85 2.30
C LEU A 68 -6.93 11.41 1.27
N ALA A 69 -6.49 10.54 0.39
CA ALA A 69 -5.69 10.86 -0.79
C ALA A 69 -6.55 10.70 -2.04
N VAL A 70 -6.32 11.56 -3.02
CA VAL A 70 -6.81 11.36 -4.39
C VAL A 70 -5.70 10.66 -5.14
N HIS A 71 -6.03 9.54 -5.76
CA HIS A 71 -5.11 8.70 -6.51
C HIS A 71 -5.42 8.79 -8.01
N HIS A 72 -4.40 9.05 -8.82
CA HIS A 72 -4.48 8.97 -10.28
C HIS A 72 -4.36 7.52 -10.73
N ARG A 73 -5.37 7.00 -11.43
CA ARG A 73 -5.30 5.66 -12.05
C ARG A 73 -4.35 5.61 -13.24
N GLU A 74 -4.15 6.76 -13.87
CA GLU A 74 -3.15 6.97 -14.93
C GLU A 74 -2.27 8.17 -14.53
N PRO A 75 -0.97 7.97 -14.33
CA PRO A 75 -0.06 9.04 -13.94
C PRO A 75 -0.12 10.24 -14.89
N GLY A 76 -0.28 11.44 -14.34
CA GLY A 76 -0.35 12.69 -15.12
C GLY A 76 -1.71 12.99 -15.76
N ASN A 77 -2.69 12.08 -15.69
CA ASN A 77 -4.02 12.33 -16.23
C ASN A 77 -4.92 13.00 -15.19
N ASN A 78 -5.16 14.31 -15.37
CA ASN A 78 -5.99 15.08 -14.45
C ASN A 78 -7.52 14.97 -14.70
N ASP A 79 -8.01 14.04 -15.53
CA ASP A 79 -9.45 13.78 -15.65
C ASP A 79 -10.01 13.24 -14.31
N PRO A 80 -11.00 13.93 -13.69
CA PRO A 80 -11.64 13.46 -12.46
C PRO A 80 -12.18 12.03 -12.55
N LYS A 81 -12.59 11.56 -13.75
CA LYS A 81 -13.06 10.18 -13.95
C LYS A 81 -11.95 9.14 -13.79
N ARG A 82 -10.69 9.53 -13.98
CA ARG A 82 -9.50 8.69 -13.78
C ARG A 82 -8.84 8.94 -12.41
N MET A 83 -9.50 9.66 -11.52
CA MET A 83 -9.09 9.84 -10.14
C MET A 83 -10.03 9.12 -9.18
N ILE A 84 -9.51 8.64 -8.06
CA ILE A 84 -10.28 7.94 -7.03
C ILE A 84 -9.82 8.31 -5.62
N THR A 85 -10.76 8.42 -4.69
CA THR A 85 -10.48 8.70 -3.28
C THR A 85 -10.12 7.41 -2.54
N LEU A 86 -8.93 7.39 -1.94
CA LEU A 86 -8.45 6.31 -1.09
C LEU A 86 -8.09 6.84 0.30
N CYS A 87 -8.28 6.04 1.33
CA CYS A 87 -7.64 6.33 2.62
C CYS A 87 -6.11 6.11 2.50
N LEU A 88 -5.33 6.73 3.39
CA LEU A 88 -3.87 6.64 3.34
C LEU A 88 -3.33 5.19 3.36
N SER A 89 -4.00 4.27 4.05
CA SER A 89 -3.59 2.86 4.09
C SER A 89 -3.81 2.16 2.76
N CYS A 90 -4.99 2.30 2.15
CA CYS A 90 -5.27 1.74 0.82
C CYS A 90 -4.41 2.40 -0.25
N HIS A 91 -4.18 3.72 -0.15
CA HIS A 91 -3.28 4.43 -1.05
C HIS A 91 -1.84 3.91 -0.97
N ALA A 92 -1.33 3.69 0.25
CA ALA A 92 -0.01 3.13 0.44
C ALA A 92 0.10 1.69 -0.12
N LYS A 93 -0.95 0.87 0.05
CA LYS A 93 -1.04 -0.46 -0.57
C LYS A 93 -0.89 -0.37 -2.10
N VAL A 94 -1.64 0.52 -2.76
CA VAL A 94 -1.56 0.68 -4.22
C VAL A 94 -0.21 1.20 -4.68
N THR A 95 0.42 2.11 -3.93
CA THR A 95 1.58 2.87 -4.44
C THR A 95 2.94 2.36 -3.96
N ARG A 96 2.99 1.53 -2.92
CA ARG A 96 4.26 1.15 -2.27
C ARG A 96 4.51 -0.36 -2.18
N THR A 97 3.52 -1.22 -2.40
CA THR A 97 3.75 -2.66 -2.33
C THR A 97 4.28 -3.18 -3.66
N LEU A 98 5.24 -4.10 -3.57
CA LEU A 98 5.87 -4.73 -4.74
C LEU A 98 5.14 -5.99 -5.20
N PHE A 99 4.23 -6.52 -4.37
CA PHE A 99 3.47 -7.72 -4.62
C PHE A 99 1.98 -7.51 -4.33
N LEU A 100 1.18 -8.35 -4.96
CA LEU A 100 -0.27 -8.37 -4.86
C LEU A 100 -0.70 -9.55 -3.97
N GLU A 101 -1.43 -9.29 -2.90
CA GLU A 101 -2.04 -10.34 -2.10
C GLU A 101 -3.40 -10.74 -2.71
N GLU A 102 -3.69 -12.04 -2.77
CA GLU A 102 -4.88 -12.59 -3.43
C GLU A 102 -6.18 -12.23 -2.70
N ASP A 103 -6.12 -12.03 -1.39
CA ASP A 103 -7.25 -11.68 -0.51
C ASP A 103 -7.63 -10.18 -0.58
N TRP A 104 -6.89 -9.37 -1.34
CA TRP A 104 -7.22 -7.96 -1.50
C TRP A 104 -8.56 -7.78 -2.23
N PRO A 105 -9.37 -6.77 -1.83
CA PRO A 105 -10.58 -6.42 -2.55
C PRO A 105 -10.29 -6.15 -4.03
N GLU A 106 -11.19 -6.58 -4.93
CA GLU A 106 -11.00 -6.51 -6.39
C GLU A 106 -10.54 -5.11 -6.84
N LEU A 107 -11.22 -4.05 -6.37
CA LEU A 107 -10.86 -2.68 -6.73
C LEU A 107 -9.39 -2.35 -6.40
N LEU A 108 -8.90 -2.81 -5.24
CA LEU A 108 -7.52 -2.56 -4.83
C LEU A 108 -6.53 -3.31 -5.74
N ARG A 109 -6.90 -4.51 -6.18
CA ARG A 109 -6.09 -5.30 -7.13
C ARG A 109 -6.03 -4.65 -8.51
N VAL A 110 -7.15 -4.16 -9.02
CA VAL A 110 -7.19 -3.42 -10.28
C VAL A 110 -6.30 -2.18 -10.21
N LEU A 111 -6.45 -1.36 -9.16
CA LEU A 111 -5.65 -0.14 -8.99
C LEU A 111 -4.15 -0.44 -8.87
N TRP A 112 -3.78 -1.51 -8.17
CA TRP A 112 -2.39 -1.92 -8.06
C TRP A 112 -1.79 -2.33 -9.41
N ARG A 113 -2.55 -3.07 -10.25
CA ARG A 113 -2.11 -3.47 -11.60
C ARG A 113 -1.93 -2.28 -12.53
N GLU A 114 -2.83 -1.30 -12.45
CA GLU A 114 -2.72 -0.05 -13.21
C GLU A 114 -1.46 0.73 -12.82
N GLN A 115 -1.15 0.78 -11.52
CA GLN A 115 0.05 1.45 -11.00
C GLN A 115 1.35 0.71 -11.35
N HIS A 116 1.30 -0.61 -11.51
CA HIS A 116 2.46 -1.48 -11.69
C HIS A 116 2.35 -2.42 -12.92
N PRO A 117 2.27 -1.87 -14.15
CA PRO A 117 2.00 -2.67 -15.35
C PRO A 117 3.07 -3.70 -15.70
N LYS A 118 4.28 -3.57 -15.13
CA LYS A 118 5.42 -4.47 -15.35
C LYS A 118 5.70 -5.40 -14.17
N ALA A 119 4.97 -5.26 -13.07
CA ALA A 119 5.21 -6.08 -11.89
C ALA A 119 4.67 -7.51 -12.09
N LYS A 120 5.37 -8.49 -11.52
CA LYS A 120 4.95 -9.89 -11.53
C LYS A 120 4.15 -10.17 -10.26
N GLU A 121 2.94 -10.69 -10.41
CA GLU A 121 2.12 -11.11 -9.27
C GLU A 121 2.78 -12.31 -8.58
N GLN A 122 3.03 -12.19 -7.27
CA GLN A 122 3.54 -13.29 -6.46
C GLN A 122 2.40 -13.79 -5.57
N LYS A 123 2.06 -15.08 -5.68
CA LYS A 123 1.10 -15.71 -4.78
C LYS A 123 1.77 -16.03 -3.45
N PHE A 124 1.13 -15.68 -2.35
CA PHE A 124 1.57 -16.10 -1.03
C PHE A 124 1.41 -17.61 -0.90
N LEU A 125 2.51 -18.34 -0.72
CA LEU A 125 2.47 -19.76 -0.39
C LEU A 125 2.25 -19.90 1.11
N ASN A 126 1.09 -20.43 1.49
CA ASN A 126 0.80 -20.73 2.88
C ASN A 126 1.51 -22.03 3.28
N PHE A 127 2.63 -21.90 3.99
CA PHE A 127 3.40 -23.03 4.52
C PHE A 127 2.83 -23.60 5.83
N LYS A 128 1.55 -23.36 6.16
CA LYS A 128 0.90 -24.14 7.23
C LYS A 128 0.96 -25.60 6.80
N ALA A 129 1.93 -26.32 7.37
CA ALA A 129 2.06 -27.75 7.22
C ALA A 129 0.69 -28.36 7.47
N GLN A 130 0.17 -29.11 6.51
CA GLN A 130 -0.88 -30.03 6.86
C GLN A 130 -0.28 -30.93 7.94
N ASP A 131 -0.97 -31.09 9.07
CA ASP A 131 -0.63 -32.11 10.09
C ASP A 131 -0.81 -33.55 9.54
N GLY A 132 -0.73 -33.74 8.22
CA GLY A 132 -0.70 -35.00 7.54
C GLY A 132 0.71 -35.56 7.56
N GLY A 133 0.99 -36.35 8.59
CA GLY A 133 2.05 -37.35 8.61
C GLY A 133 3.45 -36.81 8.32
N ARG A 134 4.21 -36.52 9.38
CA ARG A 134 5.68 -36.57 9.32
C ARG A 134 6.11 -38.01 8.99
N GLU A 135 6.02 -38.40 7.73
CA GLU A 135 6.78 -39.54 7.26
C GLU A 135 8.21 -39.04 7.06
N THR A 136 9.03 -39.33 8.07
CA THR A 136 10.46 -39.09 8.04
C THR A 136 11.05 -39.92 6.90
N LEU A 137 11.18 -39.30 5.72
CA LEU A 137 11.96 -39.84 4.61
C LEU A 137 13.40 -40.00 5.10
N ARG A 138 13.76 -41.23 5.50
CA ARG A 138 15.16 -41.60 5.74
C ARG A 138 15.87 -41.54 4.40
N LEU A 139 16.55 -40.43 4.16
CA LEU A 139 17.22 -40.17 2.89
C LEU A 139 18.49 -41.01 2.66
N PHE A 140 18.91 -41.80 3.66
CA PHE A 140 20.08 -42.67 3.56
C PHE A 140 19.78 -44.00 4.24
N SER A 141 19.71 -45.07 3.45
CA SER A 141 19.78 -46.45 3.94
C SER A 141 21.23 -46.70 4.32
N ASP A 142 21.50 -46.92 5.60
CA ASP A 142 22.79 -47.41 6.08
C ASP A 142 23.06 -48.74 5.37
N SER A 143 23.96 -48.69 4.39
CA SER A 143 24.43 -49.87 3.69
C SER A 143 25.49 -50.47 4.58
N GLY A 144 25.14 -51.59 5.21
CA GLY A 144 25.97 -52.26 6.19
C GLY A 144 27.40 -52.45 5.71
N GLU A 145 28.33 -51.97 6.52
CA GLU A 145 29.71 -52.39 6.44
C GLU A 145 29.90 -53.65 7.30
N ASP A 146 30.58 -54.57 6.65
CA ASP A 146 30.69 -55.98 6.92
C ASP A 146 31.54 -56.25 8.17
N SER A 147 31.11 -57.26 8.91
CA SER A 147 31.86 -57.91 9.98
C SER A 147 33.22 -58.40 9.50
N THR A 148 34.31 -57.93 10.12
CA THR A 148 35.54 -58.73 10.22
C THR A 148 36.01 -58.79 11.66
N ALA A 149 36.03 -60.02 12.16
CA ALA A 149 36.50 -60.39 13.47
C ALA A 149 38.03 -60.53 13.50
N LEU A 150 38.57 -60.33 14.71
CA LEU A 150 39.69 -61.07 15.31
C LEU A 150 41.12 -60.77 14.83
N ALA A 151 41.87 -60.05 15.66
CA ALA A 151 43.29 -60.33 15.91
C ALA A 151 43.76 -59.77 17.27
N SER A 152 43.65 -60.62 18.27
CA SER A 152 44.57 -60.87 19.40
C SER A 152 45.73 -59.89 19.63
N GLN A 153 45.74 -59.25 20.82
CA GLN A 153 46.96 -58.67 21.42
C GLN A 153 47.74 -59.76 22.17
N PRO A 154 49.08 -59.78 22.12
CA PRO A 154 49.88 -60.71 22.91
C PRO A 154 50.15 -60.22 24.34
N ASP A 155 50.18 -61.20 25.24
CA ASP A 155 50.50 -61.17 26.67
C ASP A 155 51.91 -60.68 27.04
N ASN A 156 52.02 -60.39 28.35
CA ASN A 156 53.20 -60.36 29.24
C ASN A 156 53.69 -58.96 29.63
N GLY A 157 53.84 -58.60 30.90
CA GLY A 157 53.72 -59.32 32.16
C GLY A 157 54.41 -58.54 33.29
N ILE A 158 54.06 -58.87 34.54
CA ILE A 158 54.91 -58.89 35.75
C ILE A 158 55.54 -57.56 36.21
N SER A 159 54.96 -56.92 37.24
CA SER A 159 55.47 -56.86 38.64
C SER A 159 54.55 -56.00 39.49
#